data_AF-A0A4P9Y5M3-F1
#
_entry.id   AF-A0A4P9Y5M3-F1
#
_cell.length_a   1.000
_cell.length_b   1.000
_cell.length_c   1.000
_cell.angle_alpha   90.00
_cell.angle_beta   90.00
_cell.angle_gamma   90.00
#
_symmetry.space_group_name_H-M   'P 1'
#
loop_
_entity.id
_entity.type
_entity.pdbx_description
1 polymer ?
#
loop_
_entity_poly.entity_id
_entity_poly.type
_entity_poly.pdbx_seq_one_letter_code
_entity_poly.pdbx_strand_id
1 'polypeptide(L)'
;MFPSAPPNLSQTELSQVQDLLERLQTSAAQSAKAQSRKQRLVRSTRIHTAFDLEVTSWRCEEQHYYRHPSLLPTQARGLFTAPSVGIVARGYDKFFSVDETTRTQWSSLIRHTRGPYSLTVKENGCIILVSAPTPDDLLVLSKHAAADHAARGDLWLGRHLAQAGRERHDLARLLHTQGLTAVFELCDDEFEEHVLPYPPDDRGLYLHGVNRNVPWLDTWGQDKVQDLGRSFGFHLVAYHTYPSLEQAKAFMDEVQHSGGVHGGRAIEGWVVRCGWTEEGEESKDFFFKVSQTKEYLEWCTQRMQDHPEWFTEYTHKRGIIHVQEQYIAWRREQG
;
A
#
# COMPACT_ATOMS: atom_id res chain seq x y z
N MET A 1 16.43 24.66 -3.49
CA MET A 1 14.96 24.73 -3.64
C MET A 1 14.60 24.02 -4.92
N PHE A 2 13.55 23.19 -4.92
CA PHE A 2 13.19 22.33 -6.05
C PHE A 2 12.48 23.15 -7.15
N PRO A 3 13.02 23.24 -8.38
CA PRO A 3 12.45 24.08 -9.44
C PRO A 3 11.08 23.62 -9.94
N SER A 4 10.72 22.36 -9.74
CA SER A 4 9.48 21.73 -10.18
C SER A 4 8.68 21.14 -9.01
N ALA A 5 8.90 21.63 -7.78
CA ALA A 5 8.10 21.19 -6.65
C ALA A 5 6.61 21.52 -6.87
N PRO A 6 5.70 20.67 -6.36
CA PRO A 6 4.28 20.97 -6.30
C PRO A 6 4.03 22.37 -5.71
N PRO A 7 3.17 23.19 -6.34
CA PRO A 7 2.99 24.59 -5.95
C PRO A 7 2.39 24.78 -4.55
N ASN A 8 1.75 23.75 -3.98
CA ASN A 8 1.08 23.82 -2.68
C ASN A 8 1.92 23.31 -1.49
N LEU A 9 3.22 23.02 -1.67
CA LEU A 9 4.10 22.74 -0.54
C LEU A 9 4.59 24.03 0.12
N SER A 10 4.44 24.13 1.43
CA SER A 10 4.96 25.24 2.23
C SER A 10 6.49 25.24 2.28
N GLN A 11 7.08 26.38 2.62
CA GLN A 11 8.54 26.49 2.77
C GLN A 11 9.09 25.51 3.84
N THR A 12 8.34 25.31 4.92
CA THR A 12 8.70 24.36 5.99
C THR A 12 8.70 22.93 5.47
N GLU A 13 7.67 22.53 4.73
CA GLU A 13 7.60 21.20 4.11
C GLU A 13 8.76 20.98 3.13
N LEU A 14 9.06 21.97 2.28
CA LEU A 14 10.20 21.90 1.35
C LEU A 14 11.54 21.72 2.08
N SER A 15 11.72 22.36 3.23
CA SER A 15 12.91 22.20 4.08
C SER A 15 12.99 20.80 4.69
N GLN A 16 11.86 20.25 5.14
CA GLN A 16 11.80 18.90 5.71
C GLN A 16 12.01 17.82 4.64
N VAL A 17 11.57 18.07 3.40
CA VAL A 17 11.89 17.23 2.24
C VAL A 17 13.40 17.22 2.00
N GLN A 18 14.06 18.38 2.02
CA GLN A 18 15.51 18.45 1.85
C GLN A 18 16.26 17.66 2.94
N ASP A 19 15.87 17.83 4.21
CA ASP A 19 16.43 17.05 5.32
C ASP A 19 16.28 15.54 5.11
N LEU A 20 15.09 15.07 4.72
CA LEU A 20 14.88 13.65 4.44
C LEU A 20 15.79 13.15 3.30
N LEU A 21 15.93 13.93 2.23
CA LEU A 21 16.79 13.58 1.09
C LEU A 21 18.26 13.45 1.51
N GLU A 22 18.78 14.37 2.33
CA GLU A 22 20.14 14.30 2.87
C GLU A 22 20.36 13.06 3.75
N ARG A 23 19.38 12.75 4.62
CA ARG A 23 19.42 11.55 5.46
C ARG A 23 19.36 10.26 4.64
N LEU A 24 18.56 10.22 3.58
CA LEU A 24 18.49 9.08 2.64
C LEU A 24 19.81 8.87 1.90
N GLN A 25 20.38 9.94 1.35
CA GLN A 25 21.67 9.88 0.65
C GLN A 25 22.79 9.41 1.58
N THR A 26 22.86 9.97 2.80
CA THR A 26 23.84 9.58 3.82
C THR A 26 23.67 8.11 4.20
N SER A 27 22.43 7.67 4.48
CA SER A 27 22.13 6.29 4.86
C SER A 27 22.44 5.28 3.75
N ALA A 28 22.15 5.62 2.49
CA ALA A 28 22.48 4.78 1.35
C ALA A 28 24.00 4.70 1.11
N ALA A 29 24.73 5.80 1.23
CA ALA A 29 26.19 5.81 1.11
C ALA A 29 26.87 4.98 2.22
N GLN A 30 26.35 5.03 3.45
CA GLN A 30 26.79 4.17 4.55
C GLN A 30 26.45 2.70 4.27
N SER A 31 25.24 2.42 3.79
CA SER A 31 24.79 1.07 3.45
C SER A 31 25.61 0.44 2.32
N ALA A 32 26.06 1.23 1.35
CA ALA A 32 26.94 0.77 0.27
C ALA A 32 28.33 0.34 0.78
N LYS A 33 28.82 0.96 1.86
CA LYS A 33 30.10 0.62 2.50
C LYS A 33 29.98 -0.49 3.57
N ALA A 34 28.76 -0.92 3.88
CA ALA A 34 28.50 -1.88 4.95
C ALA A 34 29.04 -3.29 4.59
N GLN A 35 29.80 -3.86 5.53
CA GLN A 35 30.39 -5.20 5.41
C GLN A 35 29.37 -6.32 5.62
N SER A 36 28.24 -6.04 6.28
CA SER A 36 27.17 -7.02 6.50
C SER A 36 25.79 -6.49 6.11
N ARG A 37 24.90 -7.39 5.70
CA ARG A 37 23.52 -7.06 5.34
C ARG A 37 22.71 -6.50 6.53
N LYS A 38 23.07 -6.85 7.77
CA LYS A 38 22.43 -6.34 9.00
C LYS A 38 22.72 -4.86 9.29
N GLN A 39 23.77 -4.31 8.68
CA GLN A 39 24.15 -2.90 8.82
C GLN A 39 23.54 -2.03 7.70
N ARG A 40 22.98 -2.63 6.64
CA ARG A 40 22.37 -1.91 5.53
C ARG A 40 20.98 -1.44 5.95
N LEU A 41 20.74 -0.13 5.86
CA LEU A 41 19.46 0.48 6.21
C LEU A 41 18.64 0.78 4.96
N VAL A 42 19.29 1.34 3.92
CA VAL A 42 18.63 1.84 2.71
C VAL A 42 19.43 1.45 1.47
N ARG A 43 18.71 1.07 0.42
CA ARG A 43 19.21 0.94 -0.95
C ARG A 43 18.53 1.95 -1.85
N SER A 44 19.26 2.43 -2.85
CA SER A 44 18.72 3.30 -3.89
C SER A 44 18.86 2.65 -5.27
N THR A 45 17.95 2.99 -6.18
CA THR A 45 18.00 2.57 -7.58
C THR A 45 17.49 3.72 -8.44
N ARG A 46 18.24 4.07 -9.48
CA ARG A 46 17.85 5.12 -10.42
C ARG A 46 16.97 4.54 -11.52
N ILE A 47 15.98 5.32 -11.93
CA ILE A 47 14.97 4.99 -12.92
C ILE A 47 14.88 6.19 -13.84
N HIS A 48 14.99 5.95 -15.14
CA HIS A 48 14.75 6.97 -16.17
C HIS A 48 13.30 6.85 -16.63
N THR A 49 12.56 7.94 -16.59
CA THR A 49 11.17 7.98 -17.07
C THR A 49 11.11 8.30 -18.56
N ALA A 50 9.93 8.11 -19.17
CA ALA A 50 9.69 8.44 -20.57
C ALA A 50 9.79 9.94 -20.91
N PHE A 51 9.72 10.81 -19.90
CA PHE A 51 9.78 12.27 -20.01
C PHE A 51 11.11 12.84 -19.44
N ASP A 52 12.18 12.04 -19.52
CA ASP A 52 13.56 12.42 -19.17
C ASP A 52 13.75 12.93 -17.73
N LEU A 53 12.97 12.38 -16.80
CA LEU A 53 13.15 12.61 -15.36
C LEU A 53 13.96 11.47 -14.75
N GLU A 54 15.08 11.78 -14.09
CA GLU A 54 15.80 10.82 -13.25
C GLU A 54 15.11 10.71 -11.88
N VAL A 55 14.46 9.56 -11.64
CA VAL A 55 13.80 9.23 -10.38
C VAL A 55 14.66 8.23 -9.61
N THR A 56 14.87 8.49 -8.32
CA THR A 56 15.52 7.54 -7.41
C THR A 56 14.47 6.85 -6.56
N SER A 57 14.39 5.52 -6.64
CA SER A 57 13.64 4.68 -5.72
C SER A 57 14.46 4.39 -4.47
N TRP A 58 13.86 4.57 -3.30
CA TRP A 58 14.47 4.29 -2.00
C TRP A 58 13.81 3.10 -1.34
N ARG A 59 14.61 2.08 -1.03
CA ARG A 59 14.16 0.86 -0.36
C ARG A 59 14.86 0.70 0.98
N CYS A 60 14.10 0.82 2.07
CA CYS A 60 14.58 0.44 3.39
C CYS A 60 14.61 -1.08 3.55
N GLU A 61 15.55 -1.59 4.35
CA GLU A 61 15.67 -3.01 4.65
C GLU A 61 14.62 -3.46 5.68
N GLU A 62 13.88 -4.53 5.35
CA GLU A 62 12.61 -4.88 6.02
C GLU A 62 12.78 -5.09 7.55
N GLN A 63 13.89 -5.71 7.96
CA GLN A 63 14.19 -6.01 9.37
C GLN A 63 14.26 -4.77 10.27
N HIS A 64 14.53 -3.58 9.71
CA HIS A 64 14.69 -2.36 10.48
C HIS A 64 13.37 -1.64 10.76
N TYR A 65 12.28 -2.00 10.05
CA TYR A 65 10.95 -1.49 10.39
C TYR A 65 10.42 -2.08 11.71
N TYR A 66 10.91 -3.24 12.14
CA TYR A 66 10.53 -3.89 13.40
C TYR A 66 11.18 -3.24 14.63
N ARG A 67 12.14 -2.32 14.45
CA ARG A 67 12.87 -1.69 15.54
C ARG A 67 12.21 -0.39 15.97
N HIS A 68 12.07 -0.19 17.28
CA HIS A 68 11.60 1.05 17.87
C HIS A 68 12.56 1.51 18.99
N PRO A 69 13.08 2.75 18.96
CA PRO A 69 12.96 3.72 17.88
C PRO A 69 13.61 3.21 16.57
N SER A 70 13.08 3.64 15.43
CA SER A 70 13.59 3.19 14.13
C SER A 70 14.92 3.87 13.80
N LEU A 71 15.82 3.11 13.19
CA LEU A 71 17.08 3.62 12.62
C LEU A 71 16.90 4.11 11.17
N LEU A 72 15.73 3.86 10.58
CA LEU A 72 15.47 4.21 9.19
C LEU A 72 15.23 5.73 9.06
N PRO A 73 15.68 6.36 7.98
CA PRO A 73 15.40 7.76 7.73
C PRO A 73 13.90 8.03 7.45
N THR A 74 13.14 7.01 7.07
CA THR A 74 11.70 7.11 6.81
C THR A 74 11.04 5.76 7.08
N GLN A 75 9.75 5.78 7.43
CA GLN A 75 8.91 4.59 7.50
C GLN A 75 8.19 4.30 6.17
N ALA A 76 8.28 5.20 5.19
CA ALA A 76 7.62 5.06 3.90
C ALA A 76 8.07 3.78 3.17
N ARG A 77 7.11 3.09 2.57
CA ARG A 77 7.31 1.87 1.78
C ARG A 77 6.83 2.12 0.36
N GLY A 78 7.79 2.34 -0.54
CA GLY A 78 7.54 2.86 -1.88
C GLY A 78 7.76 4.37 -1.92
N LEU A 79 9.02 4.80 -1.77
CA LEU A 79 9.42 6.21 -1.78
C LEU A 79 10.30 6.50 -2.99
N PHE A 80 9.94 7.56 -3.72
CA PHE A 80 10.59 7.96 -4.96
C PHE A 80 10.87 9.45 -4.95
N THR A 81 12.07 9.85 -5.35
CA THR A 81 12.49 11.25 -5.34
C THR A 81 13.13 11.65 -6.67
N ALA A 82 13.02 12.92 -7.05
CA ALA A 82 13.77 13.48 -8.17
C ALA A 82 14.44 14.81 -7.75
N PRO A 83 15.65 15.12 -8.22
CA PRO A 83 16.35 16.36 -7.83
C PRO A 83 15.58 17.64 -8.14
N SER A 84 14.77 17.67 -9.19
CA SER A 84 13.98 18.84 -9.60
C SER A 84 12.67 19.00 -8.82
N VAL A 85 12.18 17.93 -8.17
CA VAL A 85 10.82 17.88 -7.57
C VAL A 85 10.87 17.72 -6.05
N GLY A 86 11.83 16.95 -5.52
CA GLY A 86 11.82 16.47 -4.13
C GLY A 86 11.22 15.06 -4.07
N ILE A 87 10.17 14.85 -3.27
CA ILE A 87 9.43 13.58 -3.23
C ILE A 87 8.44 13.54 -4.41
N VAL A 88 8.61 12.56 -5.28
CA VAL A 88 7.77 12.38 -6.48
C VAL A 88 6.62 11.43 -6.20
N ALA A 89 6.89 10.33 -5.49
CA ALA A 89 5.86 9.40 -5.06
C ALA A 89 6.14 8.87 -3.66
N ARG A 90 5.08 8.70 -2.86
CA ARG A 90 5.15 8.25 -1.48
C ARG A 90 4.00 7.29 -1.14
N GLY A 91 4.33 6.01 -1.03
CA GLY A 91 3.45 4.98 -0.46
C GLY A 91 3.21 5.19 1.03
N TYR A 92 2.46 4.29 1.68
CA TYR A 92 2.24 4.36 3.13
C TYR A 92 3.50 4.11 3.93
N ASP A 93 3.44 4.42 5.22
CA ASP A 93 4.40 3.87 6.16
C ASP A 93 4.23 2.34 6.25
N LYS A 94 5.31 1.61 6.52
CA LYS A 94 5.22 0.18 6.77
C LYS A 94 4.34 -0.06 8.00
N PHE A 95 3.24 -0.78 7.78
CA PHE A 95 2.36 -1.27 8.84
C PHE A 95 2.42 -2.80 8.95
N PHE A 96 1.94 -3.30 10.09
CA PHE A 96 2.10 -4.67 10.53
C PHE A 96 0.77 -5.30 10.91
N SER A 97 0.75 -6.63 10.94
CA SER A 97 -0.41 -7.38 11.41
C SER A 97 -0.56 -7.18 12.91
N VAL A 98 -1.79 -7.32 13.40
CA VAL A 98 -2.03 -7.46 14.84
C VAL A 98 -1.11 -8.55 15.41
N ASP A 99 -0.54 -8.29 16.59
CA ASP A 99 0.41 -9.14 17.32
C ASP A 99 1.76 -9.40 16.62
N GLU A 100 2.06 -8.75 15.49
CA GLU A 100 3.35 -8.90 14.79
C GLU A 100 4.48 -8.06 15.42
N THR A 101 4.14 -6.93 16.05
CA THR A 101 5.09 -6.01 16.70
C THR A 101 4.56 -5.52 18.05
N THR A 102 5.44 -4.98 18.90
CA THR A 102 5.04 -4.40 20.20
C THR A 102 3.97 -3.33 20.07
N ARG A 103 3.99 -2.52 19.01
CA ARG A 103 2.98 -1.48 18.75
C ARG A 103 1.64 -2.02 18.25
N THR A 104 1.62 -3.23 17.68
CA THR A 104 0.41 -3.87 17.14
C THR A 104 -0.16 -4.95 18.06
N GLN A 105 0.38 -5.10 19.26
CA GLN A 105 -0.26 -5.87 20.33
C GLN A 105 -1.55 -5.18 20.77
N TRP A 106 -2.59 -5.96 21.09
CA TRP A 106 -3.88 -5.43 21.52
C TRP A 106 -3.79 -4.44 22.68
N SER A 107 -2.95 -4.71 23.68
CA SER A 107 -2.72 -3.80 24.80
C SER A 107 -2.20 -2.43 24.36
N SER A 108 -1.27 -2.43 23.40
CA SER A 108 -0.74 -1.20 22.79
C SER A 108 -1.78 -0.47 21.96
N LEU A 109 -2.55 -1.20 21.14
CA LEU A 109 -3.61 -0.61 20.32
C LEU A 109 -4.64 0.09 21.22
N ILE A 110 -5.17 -0.60 22.23
CA ILE A 110 -6.13 -0.04 23.19
C ILE A 110 -5.60 1.22 23.86
N ARG A 111 -4.32 1.22 24.26
CA ARG A 111 -3.71 2.35 24.96
C ARG A 111 -3.46 3.55 24.06
N HIS A 112 -2.93 3.33 22.85
CA HIS A 112 -2.30 4.39 22.06
C HIS A 112 -3.12 4.83 20.83
N THR A 113 -4.03 4.00 20.31
CA THR A 113 -4.80 4.38 19.12
C THR A 113 -6.04 5.20 19.47
N ARG A 114 -6.43 6.10 18.56
CA ARG A 114 -7.61 6.96 18.70
C ARG A 114 -8.43 6.91 17.42
N GLY A 115 -9.75 6.89 17.60
CA GLY A 115 -10.69 6.87 16.48
C GLY A 115 -10.79 8.23 15.77
N PRO A 116 -11.57 8.29 14.68
CA PRO A 116 -12.34 7.16 14.13
C PRO A 116 -11.44 6.07 13.53
N TYR A 117 -11.91 4.82 13.58
CA TYR A 117 -11.24 3.65 13.01
C TYR A 117 -11.85 3.34 11.66
N SER A 118 -11.10 3.60 10.58
CA SER A 118 -11.53 3.29 9.22
C SER A 118 -10.98 1.94 8.79
N LEU A 119 -11.88 0.99 8.56
CA LEU A 119 -11.59 -0.38 8.18
C LEU A 119 -11.77 -0.49 6.67
N THR A 120 -10.68 -0.51 5.93
CA THR A 120 -10.71 -0.72 4.48
C THR A 120 -10.46 -2.19 4.16
N VAL A 121 -11.26 -2.78 3.26
CA VAL A 121 -11.02 -4.13 2.76
C VAL A 121 -9.59 -4.20 2.21
N LYS A 122 -8.85 -5.22 2.61
CA LYS A 122 -7.52 -5.49 2.10
C LYS A 122 -7.66 -6.28 0.79
N GLU A 123 -7.74 -5.55 -0.32
CA GLU A 123 -7.61 -6.16 -1.65
C GLU A 123 -6.28 -6.91 -1.77
N ASN A 124 -6.25 -7.89 -2.66
CA ASN A 124 -5.23 -8.92 -2.71
C ASN A 124 -4.59 -8.95 -4.11
N GLY A 125 -3.67 -8.04 -4.35
CA GLY A 125 -2.99 -7.90 -5.62
C GLY A 125 -1.57 -7.35 -5.46
N CYS A 126 -1.20 -6.45 -6.36
CA CYS A 126 0.07 -5.74 -6.29
C CYS A 126 -0.13 -4.22 -6.20
N ILE A 127 0.62 -3.58 -5.32
CA ILE A 127 0.52 -2.13 -5.12
C ILE A 127 1.06 -1.35 -6.33
N ILE A 128 0.26 -0.39 -6.79
CA ILE A 128 0.60 0.59 -7.82
C ILE A 128 0.53 2.00 -7.23
N LEU A 129 1.56 2.79 -7.48
CA LEU A 129 1.65 4.20 -7.09
C LEU A 129 1.55 5.05 -8.35
N VAL A 130 0.60 5.99 -8.37
CA VAL A 130 0.45 6.95 -9.46
C VAL A 130 0.65 8.35 -8.89
N SER A 131 1.57 9.09 -9.48
CA SER A 131 1.89 10.47 -9.11
C SER A 131 2.08 11.31 -10.36
N ALA A 132 2.29 12.62 -10.22
CA ALA A 132 2.51 13.51 -11.36
C ALA A 132 3.66 14.49 -11.08
N PRO A 133 4.87 14.23 -11.63
CA PRO A 133 6.01 15.13 -11.47
C PRO A 133 5.81 16.48 -12.16
N THR A 134 4.99 16.53 -13.21
CA THR A 134 4.59 17.74 -13.92
C THR A 134 3.05 17.77 -14.01
N PRO A 135 2.44 18.91 -14.40
CA PRO A 135 0.99 18.97 -14.62
C PRO A 135 0.46 18.02 -15.69
N ASP A 136 1.31 17.56 -16.63
CA ASP A 136 0.89 16.79 -17.82
C ASP A 136 1.34 15.32 -17.78
N ASP A 137 2.36 15.00 -16.97
CA ASP A 137 3.00 13.69 -16.97
C ASP A 137 2.59 12.86 -15.74
N LEU A 138 1.94 11.72 -15.99
CA LEU A 138 1.71 10.70 -14.96
C LEU A 138 2.91 9.76 -14.86
N LEU A 139 3.34 9.51 -13.62
CA LEU A 139 4.33 8.51 -13.28
C LEU A 139 3.64 7.33 -12.56
N VAL A 140 3.66 6.17 -13.20
CA VAL A 140 3.13 4.91 -12.67
C VAL A 140 4.28 4.02 -12.20
N LEU A 141 4.23 3.60 -10.95
CA LEU A 141 5.30 2.84 -10.29
C LEU A 141 4.71 1.65 -9.54
N SER A 142 5.46 0.57 -9.43
CA SER A 142 5.19 -0.48 -8.45
C SER A 142 6.04 -0.26 -7.19
N LYS A 143 5.78 -1.03 -6.14
CA LYS A 143 6.45 -0.95 -4.83
C LYS A 143 7.98 -0.70 -4.86
N HIS A 144 8.67 -1.35 -5.79
CA HIS A 144 10.13 -1.29 -5.94
C HIS A 144 10.54 -1.05 -7.40
N ALA A 145 9.68 -0.42 -8.20
CA ALA A 145 9.88 -0.22 -9.64
C ALA A 145 10.11 -1.49 -10.47
N ALA A 146 9.42 -2.58 -10.12
CA ALA A 146 9.22 -3.67 -11.06
C ALA A 146 8.45 -3.15 -12.28
N ALA A 147 9.10 -3.20 -13.45
CA ALA A 147 8.61 -2.60 -14.69
C ALA A 147 7.31 -3.25 -15.17
N ASP A 148 7.18 -4.58 -15.07
CA ASP A 148 6.00 -5.31 -15.56
C ASP A 148 4.73 -4.94 -14.78
N HIS A 149 4.81 -4.90 -13.45
CA HIS A 149 3.70 -4.46 -12.60
C HIS A 149 3.32 -3.00 -12.89
N ALA A 150 4.31 -2.12 -13.04
CA ALA A 150 4.06 -0.71 -13.35
C ALA A 150 3.39 -0.55 -14.73
N ALA A 151 3.85 -1.28 -15.75
CA ALA A 151 3.28 -1.27 -17.09
C ALA A 151 1.84 -1.83 -17.11
N ARG A 152 1.58 -2.91 -16.37
CA ARG A 152 0.21 -3.43 -16.22
C ARG A 152 -0.70 -2.45 -15.50
N GLY A 153 -0.19 -1.80 -14.44
CA GLY A 153 -0.90 -0.72 -13.76
C GLY A 153 -1.22 0.44 -14.70
N ASP A 154 -0.28 0.84 -15.55
CA ASP A 154 -0.46 1.91 -16.52
C ASP A 154 -1.51 1.59 -17.59
N LEU A 155 -1.54 0.34 -18.05
CA LEU A 155 -2.55 -0.17 -18.97
C LEU A 155 -3.95 -0.05 -18.35
N TRP A 156 -4.13 -0.51 -17.11
CA TRP A 156 -5.41 -0.43 -16.41
C TRP A 156 -5.80 1.02 -16.09
N LEU A 157 -4.85 1.87 -15.73
CA LEU A 157 -5.08 3.30 -15.52
C LEU A 157 -5.69 3.93 -16.79
N GLY A 158 -5.13 3.66 -17.96
CA GLY A 158 -5.69 4.13 -19.23
C GLY A 158 -7.12 3.64 -19.48
N ARG A 159 -7.41 2.37 -19.17
CA ARG A 159 -8.76 1.78 -19.32
C ARG A 159 -9.78 2.46 -18.41
N HIS A 160 -9.48 2.61 -17.13
CA HIS A 160 -10.36 3.26 -16.13
C HIS A 160 -10.67 4.70 -16.54
N LEU A 161 -9.64 5.47 -16.91
CA LEU A 161 -9.80 6.85 -17.36
C LEU A 161 -10.67 6.97 -18.62
N ALA A 162 -10.41 6.12 -19.62
CA ALA A 162 -11.20 6.11 -20.87
C ALA A 162 -12.68 5.75 -20.61
N GLN A 163 -12.94 4.77 -19.74
CA GLN A 163 -14.31 4.38 -19.35
C GLN A 163 -15.04 5.51 -18.62
N ALA A 164 -14.32 6.31 -17.83
CA ALA A 164 -14.87 7.48 -17.14
C ALA A 164 -14.96 8.76 -18.00
N GLY A 165 -14.52 8.71 -19.27
CA GLY A 165 -14.43 9.91 -20.12
C GLY A 165 -13.46 10.96 -19.57
N ARG A 166 -12.36 10.52 -18.95
CA ARG A 166 -11.30 11.36 -18.38
C ARG A 166 -10.01 11.21 -19.19
N GLU A 167 -9.24 12.29 -19.24
CA GLU A 167 -7.90 12.24 -19.82
C GLU A 167 -6.84 12.07 -18.74
N ARG A 168 -5.66 11.55 -19.13
CA ARG A 168 -4.51 11.40 -18.20
C ARG A 168 -4.10 12.74 -17.60
N HIS A 169 -4.22 13.81 -18.38
CA HIS A 169 -3.92 15.18 -17.97
C HIS A 169 -4.79 15.66 -16.80
N ASP A 170 -6.06 15.26 -16.76
CA ASP A 170 -6.97 15.67 -15.68
C ASP A 170 -6.50 15.13 -14.32
N LEU A 171 -6.06 13.85 -14.31
CA LEU A 171 -5.49 13.24 -13.13
C LEU A 171 -4.10 13.81 -12.80
N ALA A 172 -3.26 14.04 -13.82
CA ALA A 172 -1.91 14.56 -13.65
C ALA A 172 -1.93 15.93 -12.96
N ARG A 173 -2.77 16.86 -13.45
CA ARG A 173 -2.92 18.18 -12.83
C ARG A 173 -3.35 18.09 -11.38
N LEU A 174 -4.35 17.27 -11.06
CA LEU A 174 -4.83 17.10 -9.70
C LEU A 174 -3.72 16.60 -8.77
N LEU A 175 -3.00 15.56 -9.18
CA LEU A 175 -1.92 14.97 -8.37
C LEU A 175 -0.74 15.93 -8.25
N HIS A 176 -0.37 16.62 -9.32
CA HIS A 176 0.78 17.53 -9.34
C HIS A 176 0.54 18.76 -8.48
N THR A 177 -0.61 19.43 -8.62
CA THR A 177 -0.90 20.68 -7.91
C THR A 177 -0.81 20.53 -6.39
N GLN A 178 -1.23 19.37 -5.87
CA GLN A 178 -1.23 19.10 -4.43
C GLN A 178 -0.05 18.24 -3.96
N GLY A 179 0.82 17.80 -4.87
CA GLY A 179 1.93 16.89 -4.56
C GLY A 179 1.42 15.59 -3.97
N LEU A 180 0.64 14.83 -4.74
CA LEU A 180 -0.04 13.63 -4.27
C LEU A 180 0.46 12.37 -4.97
N THR A 181 0.33 11.26 -4.24
CA THR A 181 0.41 9.90 -4.78
C THR A 181 -0.92 9.20 -4.55
N ALA A 182 -1.60 8.82 -5.63
CA ALA A 182 -2.70 7.86 -5.57
C ALA A 182 -2.13 6.43 -5.44
N VAL A 183 -2.70 5.66 -4.53
CA VAL A 183 -2.22 4.34 -4.14
C VAL A 183 -3.31 3.32 -4.44
N PHE A 184 -2.99 2.38 -5.31
CA PHE A 184 -3.91 1.37 -5.81
C PHE A 184 -3.41 -0.02 -5.49
N GLU A 185 -4.35 -0.95 -5.40
CA GLU A 185 -4.08 -2.38 -5.55
C GLU A 185 -4.51 -2.77 -6.96
N LEU A 186 -3.58 -3.28 -7.76
CA LEU A 186 -3.88 -3.89 -9.05
C LEU A 186 -4.24 -5.36 -8.82
N CYS A 187 -5.46 -5.72 -9.17
CA CYS A 187 -6.02 -7.06 -9.07
C CYS A 187 -6.38 -7.55 -10.47
N ASP A 188 -5.61 -8.49 -11.01
CA ASP A 188 -5.74 -8.99 -12.38
C ASP A 188 -5.19 -10.41 -12.48
N ASP A 189 -6.05 -11.41 -12.27
CA ASP A 189 -5.66 -12.83 -12.29
C ASP A 189 -5.09 -13.30 -13.64
N GLU A 190 -5.41 -12.60 -14.74
CA GLU A 190 -4.80 -12.89 -16.04
C GLU A 190 -3.31 -12.52 -16.03
N PHE A 191 -2.95 -11.47 -15.31
CA PHE A 191 -1.57 -11.02 -15.14
C PHE A 191 -0.83 -11.78 -14.03
N GLU A 192 -1.36 -11.76 -12.81
CA GLU A 192 -0.76 -12.41 -11.63
C GLU A 192 -1.88 -12.89 -10.70
N GLU A 193 -1.96 -14.20 -10.43
CA GLU A 193 -2.92 -14.71 -9.46
C GLU A 193 -2.45 -14.45 -8.03
N HIS A 194 -3.42 -14.13 -7.18
CA HIS A 194 -3.24 -14.06 -5.74
C HIS A 194 -4.21 -15.01 -5.03
N VAL A 195 -4.32 -14.88 -3.71
CA VAL A 195 -5.15 -15.75 -2.87
C VAL A 195 -6.64 -15.61 -3.17
N LEU A 196 -7.11 -14.39 -3.48
CA LEU A 196 -8.51 -14.15 -3.83
C LEU A 196 -8.67 -14.04 -5.35
N PRO A 197 -9.79 -14.53 -5.92
CA PRO A 197 -10.04 -14.43 -7.34
C PRO A 197 -10.68 -13.08 -7.68
N TYR A 198 -10.29 -12.55 -8.83
CA TYR A 198 -10.85 -11.36 -9.46
C TYR A 198 -11.39 -11.74 -10.85
N PRO A 199 -12.71 -12.01 -10.96
CA PRO A 199 -13.34 -12.31 -12.25
C PRO A 199 -13.17 -11.13 -13.22
N PRO A 200 -13.33 -11.34 -14.54
CA PRO A 200 -13.02 -10.33 -15.55
C PRO A 200 -13.57 -8.92 -15.27
N ASP A 201 -14.79 -8.81 -14.75
CA ASP A 201 -15.46 -7.54 -14.45
C ASP A 201 -14.90 -6.82 -13.21
N ASP A 202 -14.27 -7.57 -12.30
CA ASP A 202 -13.65 -7.06 -11.06
C ASP A 202 -12.15 -6.79 -11.23
N ARG A 203 -11.57 -7.05 -12.41
CA ARG A 203 -10.15 -6.79 -12.63
C ARG A 203 -9.89 -5.30 -12.79
N GLY A 204 -8.76 -4.84 -12.26
CA GLY A 204 -8.30 -3.47 -12.44
C GLY A 204 -7.64 -2.86 -11.20
N LEU A 205 -7.70 -1.53 -11.14
CA LEU A 205 -7.08 -0.73 -10.09
C LEU A 205 -8.12 -0.36 -9.04
N TYR A 206 -7.91 -0.88 -7.83
CA TYR A 206 -8.68 -0.54 -6.64
C TYR A 206 -8.00 0.60 -5.90
N LEU A 207 -8.60 1.80 -5.93
CA LEU A 207 -8.04 2.96 -5.24
C LEU A 207 -8.30 2.83 -3.74
N HIS A 208 -7.22 2.67 -2.97
CA HIS A 208 -7.32 2.54 -1.51
C HIS A 208 -6.64 3.68 -0.76
N GLY A 209 -5.98 4.63 -1.42
CA GLY A 209 -5.66 5.88 -0.75
C GLY A 209 -4.93 6.89 -1.59
N VAL A 210 -4.75 8.05 -0.98
CA VAL A 210 -4.04 9.18 -1.56
C VAL A 210 -3.18 9.78 -0.48
N ASN A 211 -1.87 9.86 -0.73
CA ASN A 211 -0.89 10.38 0.21
C ASN A 211 -0.32 11.70 -0.32
N ARG A 212 -0.02 12.64 0.57
CA ARG A 212 0.83 13.78 0.22
C ARG A 212 2.28 13.35 0.11
N ASN A 213 3.00 13.98 -0.81
CA ASN A 213 4.41 13.75 -1.09
C ASN A 213 5.28 14.55 -0.10
N VAL A 214 5.07 14.26 1.18
CA VAL A 214 5.81 14.85 2.31
C VAL A 214 6.55 13.75 3.09
N PRO A 215 7.53 14.11 3.95
CA PRO A 215 8.35 13.13 4.67
C PRO A 215 7.60 12.20 5.64
N TRP A 216 6.46 12.64 6.18
CA TRP A 216 5.60 11.87 7.09
C TRP A 216 4.39 11.28 6.36
N LEU A 217 3.66 10.37 7.02
CA LEU A 217 2.35 9.92 6.56
C LEU A 217 1.33 11.04 6.77
N ASP A 218 0.84 11.57 5.65
CA ASP A 218 -0.31 12.47 5.57
C ASP A 218 -1.20 11.91 4.45
N THR A 219 -2.30 11.25 4.85
CA THR A 219 -3.15 10.47 3.96
C THR A 219 -4.61 10.95 4.00
N TRP A 220 -5.30 10.86 2.87
CA TRP A 220 -6.70 11.26 2.79
C TRP A 220 -7.63 10.30 3.54
N GLY A 221 -8.68 10.87 4.14
CA GLY A 221 -9.83 10.11 4.63
C GLY A 221 -10.57 9.39 3.50
N GLN A 222 -11.22 8.27 3.82
CA GLN A 222 -11.78 7.36 2.81
C GLN A 222 -12.87 7.98 1.95
N ASP A 223 -13.69 8.90 2.48
CA ASP A 223 -14.71 9.59 1.69
C ASP A 223 -14.10 10.31 0.49
N LYS A 224 -12.99 11.04 0.72
CA LYS A 224 -12.27 11.77 -0.33
C LYS A 224 -11.56 10.85 -1.31
N VAL A 225 -11.09 9.69 -0.85
CA VAL A 225 -10.51 8.65 -1.70
C VAL A 225 -11.58 8.05 -2.62
N GLN A 226 -12.76 7.76 -2.07
CA GLN A 226 -13.92 7.26 -2.81
C GLN A 226 -14.40 8.26 -3.86
N ASP A 227 -14.47 9.54 -3.53
CA ASP A 227 -14.86 10.59 -4.48
C ASP A 227 -13.88 10.71 -5.64
N LEU A 228 -12.56 10.60 -5.36
CA LEU A 228 -11.56 10.53 -6.42
C LEU A 228 -11.75 9.27 -7.28
N GLY A 229 -11.98 8.12 -6.65
CA GLY A 229 -12.25 6.85 -7.32
C GLY A 229 -13.40 6.97 -8.32
N ARG A 230 -14.55 7.47 -7.87
CA ARG A 230 -15.74 7.71 -8.70
C ARG A 230 -15.47 8.70 -9.82
N SER A 231 -14.72 9.77 -9.55
CA SER A 231 -14.46 10.85 -10.51
C SER A 231 -13.59 10.41 -11.69
N PHE A 232 -12.78 9.36 -11.50
CA PHE A 232 -11.82 8.85 -12.49
C PHE A 232 -12.07 7.39 -12.91
N GLY A 233 -13.17 6.79 -12.46
CA GLY A 233 -13.59 5.45 -12.88
C GLY A 233 -12.89 4.29 -12.20
N PHE A 234 -12.13 4.53 -11.12
CA PHE A 234 -11.41 3.46 -10.43
C PHE A 234 -12.34 2.57 -9.61
N HIS A 235 -11.94 1.31 -9.43
CA HIS A 235 -12.63 0.43 -8.50
C HIS A 235 -12.50 0.95 -7.07
N LEU A 236 -13.61 0.90 -6.34
CA LEU A 236 -13.71 1.45 -4.99
C LEU A 236 -13.44 0.34 -3.97
N VAL A 237 -12.65 0.64 -2.95
CA VAL A 237 -12.43 -0.29 -1.83
C VAL A 237 -13.49 -0.07 -0.77
N ALA A 238 -14.26 -1.12 -0.45
CA ALA A 238 -15.26 -1.07 0.60
C ALA A 238 -14.61 -0.71 1.94
N TYR A 239 -15.28 0.15 2.72
CA TYR A 239 -14.80 0.55 4.03
C TYR A 239 -15.94 0.78 5.02
N HIS A 240 -15.61 0.64 6.29
CA HIS A 240 -16.48 0.93 7.43
C HIS A 240 -15.76 1.85 8.39
N THR A 241 -16.50 2.69 9.11
CA THR A 241 -15.91 3.59 10.10
C THR A 241 -16.59 3.40 11.44
N TYR A 242 -15.78 3.20 12.48
CA TYR A 242 -16.26 3.02 13.84
C TYR A 242 -15.65 4.07 14.79
N PRO A 243 -16.39 4.58 15.77
CA PRO A 243 -15.86 5.54 16.74
C PRO A 243 -14.86 4.91 17.72
N SER A 244 -14.91 3.59 17.95
CA SER A 244 -14.08 2.91 18.94
C SER A 244 -13.43 1.63 18.40
N LEU A 245 -12.30 1.23 19.02
CA LEU A 245 -11.56 0.03 18.63
C LEU A 245 -12.36 -1.23 18.94
N GLU A 246 -13.14 -1.22 20.02
CA GLU A 246 -13.98 -2.33 20.44
C GLU A 246 -15.05 -2.63 19.39
N GLN A 247 -15.72 -1.60 18.85
CA GLN A 247 -16.73 -1.76 17.80
C GLN A 247 -16.10 -2.23 16.49
N ALA A 248 -14.97 -1.64 16.10
CA ALA A 248 -14.19 -2.09 14.95
C ALA A 248 -13.78 -3.56 15.07
N LYS A 249 -13.28 -3.96 16.24
CA LYS A 249 -12.89 -5.34 16.52
C LYS A 249 -14.08 -6.29 16.45
N ALA A 250 -15.20 -5.95 17.11
CA ALA A 250 -16.40 -6.78 17.10
C ALA A 250 -16.89 -7.07 15.67
N PHE A 251 -16.88 -6.05 14.80
CA PHE A 251 -17.22 -6.22 13.40
C PHE A 251 -16.23 -7.12 12.64
N MET A 252 -14.92 -6.92 12.81
CA MET A 252 -13.92 -7.79 12.15
C MET A 252 -13.99 -9.23 12.66
N ASP A 253 -14.27 -9.43 13.94
CA ASP A 253 -14.50 -10.75 14.52
C ASP A 253 -15.76 -11.38 13.91
N GLU A 254 -16.87 -10.66 13.79
CA GLU A 254 -18.10 -11.16 13.14
C GLU A 254 -17.85 -11.62 11.70
N VAL A 255 -17.10 -10.82 10.93
CA VAL A 255 -16.69 -11.19 9.56
C VAL A 255 -15.82 -12.44 9.56
N GLN A 256 -14.92 -12.60 10.54
CA GLN A 256 -14.11 -13.82 10.69
C GLN A 256 -14.96 -15.05 11.01
N HIS A 257 -15.90 -14.93 11.94
CA HIS A 257 -16.79 -16.02 12.32
C HIS A 257 -17.73 -16.42 11.18
N SER A 258 -18.07 -15.49 10.28
CA SER A 258 -18.84 -15.75 9.06
C SER A 258 -17.97 -16.19 7.87
N GLY A 259 -16.74 -16.67 8.13
CA GLY A 259 -15.87 -17.27 7.13
C GLY A 259 -15.01 -16.28 6.34
N GLY A 260 -14.83 -15.06 6.83
CA GLY A 260 -14.05 -14.02 6.16
C GLY A 260 -14.72 -13.47 4.91
N VAL A 261 -16.06 -13.47 4.87
CA VAL A 261 -16.85 -13.00 3.73
C VAL A 261 -17.43 -11.62 4.04
N HIS A 262 -17.21 -10.67 3.13
CA HIS A 262 -17.75 -9.33 3.24
C HIS A 262 -18.23 -8.85 1.86
N GLY A 263 -19.44 -8.25 1.80
CA GLY A 263 -20.01 -7.80 0.53
C GLY A 263 -20.23 -8.91 -0.50
N GLY A 264 -20.46 -10.15 -0.04
CA GLY A 264 -20.67 -11.32 -0.90
C GLY A 264 -19.40 -11.99 -1.44
N ARG A 265 -18.21 -11.52 -1.07
CA ARG A 265 -16.91 -12.11 -1.48
C ARG A 265 -16.02 -12.39 -0.28
N ALA A 266 -15.15 -13.40 -0.40
CA ALA A 266 -14.07 -13.61 0.56
C ALA A 266 -13.10 -12.41 0.53
N ILE A 267 -12.57 -12.04 1.69
CA ILE A 267 -11.58 -10.97 1.83
C ILE A 267 -10.30 -11.49 2.49
N GLU A 268 -9.15 -10.89 2.15
CA GLU A 268 -7.86 -11.28 2.73
C GLU A 268 -7.76 -10.79 4.18
N GLY A 269 -8.42 -9.67 4.44
CA GLY A 269 -8.40 -9.02 5.72
C GLY A 269 -8.86 -7.57 5.65
N TRP A 270 -8.51 -6.85 6.71
CA TRP A 270 -8.76 -5.43 6.86
C TRP A 270 -7.44 -4.69 7.04
N VAL A 271 -7.35 -3.50 6.45
CA VAL A 271 -6.39 -2.48 6.87
C VAL A 271 -7.16 -1.47 7.71
N VAL A 272 -6.80 -1.36 8.98
CA VAL A 272 -7.38 -0.41 9.93
C VAL A 272 -6.54 0.85 9.95
N ARG A 273 -7.18 2.01 9.77
CA ARG A 273 -6.56 3.34 9.80
C ARG A 273 -7.11 4.11 10.99
N CYS A 274 -6.23 4.68 11.80
CA CYS A 274 -6.59 5.45 12.98
C CYS A 274 -5.48 6.44 13.33
N GLY A 275 -5.70 7.25 14.37
CA GLY A 275 -4.64 8.05 14.96
C GLY A 275 -3.82 7.23 15.97
N TRP A 276 -2.52 7.49 16.06
CA TRP A 276 -1.64 7.04 17.13
C TRP A 276 -1.16 8.24 17.93
N THR A 277 -1.33 8.18 19.25
CA THR A 277 -0.93 9.25 20.15
C THR A 277 0.00 8.71 21.22
N GLU A 278 1.19 9.30 21.31
CA GLU A 278 2.06 9.19 22.47
C GLU A 278 1.76 10.33 23.46
N GLU A 279 2.09 10.13 24.72
CA GLU A 279 1.84 11.14 25.76
C GLU A 279 2.54 12.46 25.44
N GLY A 280 1.76 13.55 25.33
CA GLY A 280 2.26 14.88 24.99
C GLY A 280 2.56 15.13 23.51
N GLU A 281 2.28 14.17 22.62
CA GLU A 281 2.46 14.32 21.17
C GLU A 281 1.13 14.49 20.43
N GLU A 282 1.18 15.15 19.26
CA GLU A 282 0.07 15.17 18.32
C GLU A 282 -0.21 13.78 17.75
N SER A 283 -1.47 13.51 17.42
CA SER A 283 -1.87 12.25 16.81
C SER A 283 -1.33 12.14 15.39
N LYS A 284 -0.76 10.99 15.05
CA LYS A 284 -0.21 10.70 13.72
C LYS A 284 -0.99 9.57 13.08
N ASP A 285 -1.10 9.57 11.75
CA ASP A 285 -1.70 8.47 11.02
C ASP A 285 -1.00 7.14 11.35
N PHE A 286 -1.79 6.14 11.70
CA PHE A 286 -1.29 4.81 12.07
C PHE A 286 -2.18 3.71 11.52
N PHE A 287 -1.54 2.76 10.87
CA PHE A 287 -2.22 1.66 10.19
C PHE A 287 -1.78 0.34 10.82
N PHE A 288 -2.70 -0.62 10.86
CA PHE A 288 -2.41 -2.03 11.15
C PHE A 288 -3.34 -2.92 10.34
N LYS A 289 -2.97 -4.20 10.16
CA LYS A 289 -3.78 -5.16 9.38
C LYS A 289 -4.30 -6.31 10.24
N VAL A 290 -5.51 -6.74 9.94
CA VAL A 290 -6.16 -7.91 10.55
C VAL A 290 -6.44 -8.90 9.44
N SER A 291 -5.74 -10.04 9.44
CA SER A 291 -5.91 -11.06 8.42
C SER A 291 -7.15 -11.90 8.69
N GLN A 292 -7.89 -12.22 7.63
CA GLN A 292 -9.06 -13.08 7.64
C GLN A 292 -8.76 -14.50 7.11
N THR A 293 -7.54 -14.72 6.62
CA THR A 293 -7.11 -15.94 5.90
C THR A 293 -6.23 -16.86 6.73
N LYS A 294 -6.18 -16.71 8.05
CA LYS A 294 -5.27 -17.51 8.90
C LYS A 294 -5.55 -19.01 8.77
N GLU A 295 -6.82 -19.40 8.82
CA GLU A 295 -7.26 -20.78 8.63
C GLU A 295 -6.88 -21.31 7.24
N TYR A 296 -7.06 -20.50 6.19
CA TYR A 296 -6.65 -20.85 4.83
C TYR A 296 -5.14 -21.15 4.74
N LEU A 297 -4.30 -20.34 5.38
CA LEU A 297 -2.84 -20.55 5.38
C LEU A 297 -2.42 -21.81 6.15
N GLU A 298 -3.06 -22.07 7.28
CA GLU A 298 -2.85 -23.30 8.05
C GLU A 298 -3.27 -24.54 7.25
N TRP A 299 -4.42 -24.46 6.57
CA TRP A 299 -4.92 -25.50 5.67
C TRP A 299 -3.96 -25.71 4.48
N CYS A 300 -3.49 -24.64 3.83
CA CYS A 300 -2.51 -24.75 2.73
C CYS A 300 -1.23 -25.46 3.19
N THR A 301 -0.73 -25.13 4.39
CA THR A 301 0.50 -25.74 4.94
C THR A 301 0.36 -27.26 5.10
N GLN A 302 -0.82 -27.74 5.49
CA GLN A 302 -1.12 -29.16 5.57
C GLN A 302 -1.21 -29.78 4.16
N ARG A 303 -1.93 -29.12 3.23
CA ARG A 303 -2.10 -29.61 1.86
C ARG A 303 -0.83 -29.61 1.02
N MET A 304 0.16 -28.79 1.35
CA MET A 304 1.48 -28.90 0.72
C MET A 304 2.18 -30.24 1.02
N GLN A 305 1.80 -30.94 2.08
CA GLN A 305 2.33 -32.27 2.42
C GLN A 305 1.56 -33.38 1.69
N ASP A 306 0.24 -33.26 1.63
CA ASP A 306 -0.65 -34.31 1.08
C ASP A 306 -0.88 -34.18 -0.44
N HIS A 307 -0.86 -32.95 -0.96
CA HIS A 307 -1.14 -32.57 -2.35
C HIS A 307 -0.10 -31.58 -2.91
N PRO A 308 1.20 -31.92 -2.91
CA PRO A 308 2.24 -31.02 -3.40
C PRO A 308 2.05 -30.60 -4.86
N GLU A 309 1.36 -31.41 -5.67
CA GLU A 309 1.06 -31.14 -7.07
C GLU A 309 0.25 -29.85 -7.28
N TRP A 310 -0.60 -29.47 -6.32
CA TRP A 310 -1.40 -28.25 -6.39
C TRP A 310 -0.56 -26.96 -6.31
N PHE A 311 0.65 -27.05 -5.75
CA PHE A 311 1.50 -25.91 -5.44
C PHE A 311 2.70 -25.76 -6.41
N THR A 312 2.76 -26.58 -7.46
CA THR A 312 3.89 -26.63 -8.40
C THR A 312 4.14 -25.29 -9.11
N GLU A 313 3.07 -24.58 -9.46
CA GLU A 313 3.13 -23.31 -10.20
C GLU A 313 3.02 -22.06 -9.30
N TYR A 314 2.99 -22.22 -7.97
CA TYR A 314 2.85 -21.09 -7.03
C TYR A 314 3.99 -20.07 -7.14
N THR A 315 5.21 -20.54 -7.44
CA THR A 315 6.38 -19.67 -7.66
C THR A 315 6.21 -18.77 -8.88
N HIS A 316 5.37 -19.18 -9.83
CA HIS A 316 4.99 -18.45 -11.04
C HIS A 316 3.66 -17.69 -10.90
N LYS A 317 3.08 -17.65 -9.70
CA LYS A 317 1.80 -16.98 -9.41
C LYS A 317 0.64 -17.52 -10.25
N ARG A 318 0.56 -18.85 -10.33
CA ARG A 318 -0.48 -19.60 -11.03
C ARG A 318 -0.97 -20.78 -10.19
N GLY A 319 -2.20 -21.20 -10.41
CA GLY A 319 -2.84 -22.30 -9.70
C GLY A 319 -3.27 -21.94 -8.26
N ILE A 320 -3.13 -20.67 -7.87
CA ILE A 320 -3.45 -20.23 -6.50
C ILE A 320 -4.98 -20.21 -6.31
N ILE A 321 -5.71 -19.80 -7.34
CA ILE A 321 -7.17 -19.80 -7.34
C ILE A 321 -7.71 -21.22 -7.23
N HIS A 322 -7.10 -22.18 -7.94
CA HIS A 322 -7.50 -23.58 -7.87
C HIS A 322 -7.40 -24.14 -6.44
N VAL A 323 -6.29 -23.86 -5.73
CA VAL A 323 -6.12 -24.27 -4.33
C VAL A 323 -7.14 -23.57 -3.41
N GLN A 324 -7.46 -22.31 -3.68
CA GLN A 324 -8.49 -21.61 -2.93
C GLN A 324 -9.87 -22.24 -3.14
N GLU A 325 -10.22 -22.66 -4.35
CA GLU A 325 -11.46 -23.39 -4.64
C GLU A 325 -11.52 -24.72 -3.86
N GLN A 326 -10.39 -25.44 -3.77
CA GLN A 326 -10.29 -26.66 -2.96
C GLN A 326 -10.52 -26.36 -1.46
N TYR A 327 -9.98 -25.25 -0.96
CA TYR A 327 -10.22 -24.82 0.42
C TYR A 327 -11.70 -24.49 0.66
N ILE A 328 -12.34 -23.77 -0.25
CA ILE A 328 -13.76 -23.41 -0.14
C ILE A 328 -14.63 -24.67 -0.16
N ALA A 329 -14.31 -25.65 -1.02
CA ALA A 329 -15.01 -26.93 -1.05
C ALA A 329 -14.83 -27.70 0.27
N TRP A 330 -13.60 -27.83 0.75
CA TRP A 330 -13.29 -28.46 2.04
C TRP A 330 -14.05 -27.79 3.20
N ARG A 331 -14.08 -26.46 3.25
CA ARG A 331 -14.83 -25.71 4.29
C ARG A 331 -16.31 -26.03 4.27
N ARG A 332 -16.94 -26.09 3.09
CA ARG A 332 -18.38 -26.42 2.95
C ARG A 332 -18.71 -27.81 3.47
N GLU A 333 -17.75 -28.74 3.44
CA GLU A 333 -17.92 -30.09 3.98
C GLU A 333 -17.81 -30.15 5.50
N GLN A 334 -17.18 -29.17 6.15
CA GLN A 334 -17.00 -29.13 7.61
C GLN A 334 -18.22 -28.59 8.38
N GLY A 335 -19.22 -28.04 7.69
CA GLY A 335 -20.35 -27.32 8.30
C GLY A 335 -20.01 -25.86 8.55
#